data_AF-A0A5N8UNX7-F1
#
_entry.id   AF-A0A5N8UNX7-F1
#
_cell.length_a   1.000
_cell.length_b   1.000
_cell.length_c   1.000
_cell.angle_alpha   90.00
_cell.angle_beta   90.00
_cell.angle_gamma   90.00
#
_symmetry.space_group_name_H-M   'P 1'
#
loop_
_entity.id
_entity.type
_entity.pdbx_description
1 polymer ?
#
loop_
_entity_poly.entity_id
_entity_poly.type
_entity_poly.pdbx_seq_one_letter_code
_entity_poly.pdbx_strand_id
1 'polypeptide(L)'
;MKLWPFTTDVIDEIKRLGFNPPRIDCHDSDDAEGSDFIFGLVTLELSLSEGEYMEIDQEQGLYSYTFGTRGCCGGDPTYDGENYFEPSNAKAKELALAFKEYFEFK
;
A
#
# COMPACT_ATOMS: atom_id res chain seq x y z
N MET A 1 -4.26 2.98 -16.68
CA MET A 1 -5.37 3.27 -15.72
C MET A 1 -4.77 4.17 -14.65
N LYS A 2 -5.49 5.14 -14.07
CA LYS A 2 -4.92 5.91 -12.94
C LYS A 2 -4.72 4.95 -11.76
N LEU A 3 -3.65 5.13 -10.97
CA LEU A 3 -3.29 4.24 -9.86
C LEU A 3 -4.36 4.26 -8.75
N TRP A 4 -4.83 5.44 -8.34
CA TRP A 4 -5.74 5.61 -7.19
C TRP A 4 -7.07 4.81 -7.24
N PRO A 5 -7.78 4.71 -8.40
CA PRO A 5 -8.93 3.81 -8.52
C PRO A 5 -8.65 2.37 -8.11
N PHE A 6 -7.51 1.80 -8.52
CA PHE A 6 -7.16 0.43 -8.16
C PHE A 6 -6.81 0.32 -6.67
N THR A 7 -6.07 1.29 -6.13
CA THR A 7 -5.80 1.38 -4.69
C THR A 7 -7.07 1.44 -3.86
N THR A 8 -8.11 2.14 -4.34
CA THR A 8 -9.43 2.19 -3.69
C THR A 8 -10.09 0.82 -3.64
N ASP A 9 -10.03 0.04 -4.72
CA ASP A 9 -10.56 -1.32 -4.74
C ASP A 9 -9.83 -2.23 -3.73
N VAL A 10 -8.50 -2.07 -3.59
CA VAL A 10 -7.70 -2.78 -2.58
C VAL A 10 -8.14 -2.39 -1.17
N ILE A 11 -8.29 -1.10 -0.89
CA ILE A 11 -8.73 -0.59 0.43
C ILE A 11 -10.10 -1.15 0.81
N ASP A 12 -11.04 -1.21 -0.14
CA ASP A 12 -12.37 -1.75 0.09
C ASP A 12 -12.34 -3.25 0.42
N GLU A 13 -11.49 -4.03 -0.26
CA GLU A 13 -11.29 -5.44 0.06
C GLU A 13 -10.57 -5.64 1.40
N ILE A 14 -9.59 -4.80 1.78
CA ILE A 14 -8.97 -4.80 3.12
C ILE A 14 -10.04 -4.60 4.21
N LYS A 15 -10.93 -3.61 4.01
CA LYS A 15 -12.04 -3.35 4.92
C LYS A 15 -13.02 -4.53 5.02
N ARG A 16 -13.29 -5.21 3.91
CA ARG A 16 -14.13 -6.43 3.89
C ARG A 16 -13.49 -7.59 4.65
N LEU A 17 -12.17 -7.67 4.70
CA LEU A 17 -11.43 -8.65 5.50
C LEU A 17 -11.40 -8.30 6.99
N GLY A 18 -12.00 -7.18 7.41
CA GLY A 18 -12.11 -6.75 8.80
C GLY A 18 -10.97 -5.86 9.28
N PHE A 19 -10.07 -5.42 8.40
CA PHE A 19 -8.98 -4.50 8.72
C PHE A 19 -9.37 -3.07 8.37
N ASN A 20 -9.07 -2.13 9.27
CA ASN A 20 -9.27 -0.71 8.99
C ASN A 20 -7.90 -0.01 9.00
N PRO A 21 -7.29 0.24 7.82
CA PRO A 21 -5.99 0.90 7.75
C PRO A 21 -6.01 2.21 8.54
N PRO A 22 -5.09 2.40 9.51
CA PRO A 22 -5.04 3.64 10.30
C PRO A 22 -4.76 4.88 9.47
N ARG A 23 -4.13 4.72 8.30
CA ARG A 23 -3.73 5.83 7.43
C ARG A 23 -3.54 5.35 5.99
N ILE A 24 -3.87 6.24 5.05
CA ILE A 24 -3.61 6.08 3.63
C ILE A 24 -2.98 7.39 3.15
N ASP A 25 -1.83 7.31 2.50
CA ASP A 25 -1.23 8.43 1.78
C ASP A 25 -1.39 8.16 0.29
N CYS A 26 -2.20 8.95 -0.40
CA CYS A 26 -2.35 8.84 -1.84
C CYS A 26 -1.33 9.72 -2.58
N HIS A 27 -0.84 9.27 -3.73
CA HIS A 27 -0.08 10.12 -4.63
C HIS A 27 -0.92 11.30 -5.14
N ASP A 28 -0.25 12.36 -5.59
CA ASP A 28 -0.91 13.45 -6.27
C ASP A 28 -1.51 12.94 -7.60
N SER A 29 -2.78 13.24 -7.85
CA SER A 29 -3.49 12.80 -9.05
C SER A 29 -2.96 13.39 -10.36
N ASP A 30 -2.12 14.43 -10.27
CA ASP A 30 -1.40 15.07 -11.36
C ASP A 30 0.04 14.54 -11.51
N ASP A 31 0.53 13.73 -10.56
CA ASP A 31 1.81 13.04 -10.63
C ASP A 31 1.60 11.64 -11.24
N ALA A 32 2.26 11.40 -12.37
CA ALA A 32 2.18 10.12 -13.08
C ALA A 32 3.17 9.08 -12.55
N GLU A 33 4.08 9.47 -11.65
CA GLU A 33 5.18 8.65 -11.13
C GLU A 33 5.09 8.46 -9.60
N GLY A 34 3.96 8.81 -8.97
CA GLY A 34 3.78 8.68 -7.53
C GLY A 34 3.13 7.35 -7.12
N SER A 35 3.56 6.81 -5.97
CA SER A 35 2.97 5.62 -5.34
C SER A 35 1.90 5.96 -4.29
N ASP A 36 0.98 5.03 -4.08
CA ASP A 36 0.05 5.05 -2.95
C ASP A 36 0.57 4.21 -1.77
N PHE A 37 0.36 4.67 -0.55
CA PHE A 37 0.76 3.96 0.67
C PHE A 37 -0.44 3.68 1.56
N ILE A 38 -0.62 2.41 1.92
CA ILE A 38 -1.64 1.93 2.86
C ILE A 38 -0.93 1.47 4.12
N PHE A 39 -1.05 2.20 5.23
CA PHE A 39 -0.37 1.86 6.48
C PHE A 39 -1.16 0.80 7.24
N GLY A 40 -0.47 -0.23 7.75
CA GLY A 40 -1.04 -1.23 8.65
C GLY A 40 -0.72 -0.94 10.12
N LEU A 41 0.43 -0.33 10.39
CA LEU A 41 0.86 0.09 11.73
C LEU A 41 1.43 1.51 11.67
N VAL A 42 1.08 2.34 12.65
CA VAL A 42 1.57 3.72 12.76
C VAL A 42 2.08 3.99 14.18
N THR A 43 3.23 4.65 14.29
CA THR A 43 3.75 5.10 15.58
C THR A 43 3.18 6.47 15.92
N LEU A 44 2.06 6.48 16.66
CA LEU A 44 1.27 7.69 16.97
C LEU A 44 2.05 8.82 17.67
N GLU A 45 3.15 8.50 18.35
CA GLU A 45 3.95 9.47 19.11
C GLU A 45 4.96 10.24 18.25
N LEU A 46 5.19 9.82 17.00
CA LEU A 46 6.21 10.40 16.12
C LEU A 46 5.58 11.37 15.13
N SER A 47 6.01 12.63 15.18
CA SER A 47 5.53 13.73 14.32
C SER A 47 5.81 13.51 12.82
N LEU A 48 6.68 12.55 12.48
CA LEU A 48 7.06 12.19 11.11
C LEU A 48 6.22 11.05 10.53
N SER A 49 5.27 10.51 11.29
CA SER A 49 4.32 9.51 10.83
C SER A 49 4.99 8.23 10.32
N GLU A 50 5.84 7.67 11.17
CA GLU A 50 6.53 6.41 10.97
C GLU A 50 5.57 5.23 11.07
N GLY A 51 5.87 4.16 10.35
CA GLY A 51 4.98 3.00 10.32
C GLY A 51 5.32 2.02 9.22
N GLU A 52 4.64 0.88 9.31
CA GLU A 52 4.73 -0.16 8.30
C GLU A 52 3.54 -0.05 7.34
N TYR A 53 3.84 -0.15 6.06
CA TYR A 53 2.90 0.11 4.98
C TYR A 53 2.98 -0.94 3.88
N MET A 54 1.92 -1.03 3.09
CA MET A 54 1.93 -1.55 1.73
C MET A 54 1.98 -0.36 0.77
N GLU A 55 2.96 -0.35 -0.12
CA GLU A 55 3.07 0.58 -1.23
C GLU A 55 2.50 -0.09 -2.47
N ILE A 56 1.71 0.66 -3.24
CA ILE A 56 1.22 0.27 -4.56
C ILE A 56 1.70 1.32 -5.55
N ASP A 57 2.42 0.88 -6.57
CA ASP A 57 3.01 1.76 -7.58
C ASP A 57 2.53 1.32 -8.98
N GLN A 58 2.69 2.23 -9.95
CA GLN A 58 2.33 2.00 -11.34
C GLN A 58 3.40 2.59 -12.27
N GLU A 59 4.07 1.72 -13.04
CA GLU A 59 5.04 2.12 -14.07
C GLU A 59 4.60 1.59 -15.43
N GLN A 60 4.51 2.47 -16.43
CA GLN A 60 4.19 2.10 -17.83
C GLN A 60 2.91 1.26 -18.00
N GLY A 61 1.91 1.49 -17.13
CA GLY A 61 0.62 0.79 -17.14
C GLY A 61 0.61 -0.54 -16.37
N LEU A 62 1.76 -1.00 -15.88
CA LEU A 62 1.88 -2.16 -15.01
C LEU A 62 1.95 -1.71 -13.55
N TYR A 63 1.42 -2.53 -12.67
CA TYR A 63 1.38 -2.24 -11.24
C TYR A 63 2.38 -3.11 -10.49
N SER A 64 2.80 -2.62 -9.34
CA SER A 64 3.60 -3.36 -8.37
C SER A 64 3.06 -3.09 -6.97
N TYR A 65 3.40 -3.96 -6.02
CA TYR A 65 3.26 -3.66 -4.61
C TYR A 65 4.46 -4.17 -3.84
N THR A 66 4.77 -3.49 -2.74
CA THR A 66 5.79 -3.93 -1.78
C THR A 66 5.38 -3.54 -0.37
N PHE A 67 5.93 -4.20 0.64
CA PHE A 67 5.81 -3.73 2.02
C PHE A 67 7.03 -2.92 2.38
N GLY A 68 6.87 -1.91 3.23
CA GLY A 68 7.98 -1.11 3.68
C GLY A 68 7.79 -0.59 5.09
N THR A 69 8.86 -0.04 5.63
CA THR A 69 8.83 0.68 6.91
C THR A 69 9.33 2.09 6.68
N ARG A 70 8.47 3.07 6.96
CA ARG A 70 8.89 4.48 6.99
C ARG A 70 9.46 4.79 8.36
N GLY A 71 10.75 5.12 8.42
CA GLY A 71 11.46 5.48 9.66
C GLY A 71 11.82 6.97 9.73
N CYS A 72 12.29 7.44 10.89
CA CYS A 72 12.68 8.86 11.08
C CYS A 72 13.79 9.32 10.12
N CYS A 73 14.65 8.38 9.73
CA CYS A 73 15.99 8.64 9.25
C CYS A 73 16.48 7.46 8.40
N GLY A 74 16.79 7.68 7.12
CA GLY A 74 17.20 6.63 6.16
C GLY A 74 16.20 6.50 5.01
N GLY A 75 16.56 5.75 3.95
CA GLY A 75 15.58 5.37 2.92
C GLY A 75 14.61 4.33 3.48
N ASP A 76 13.39 4.28 2.98
CA ASP A 76 12.37 3.34 3.42
C ASP A 76 12.76 1.94 2.91
N PRO A 77 13.21 0.99 3.75
CA PRO A 77 13.52 -0.34 3.28
C PRO A 77 12.22 -1.04 2.86
N THR A 78 12.23 -1.61 1.66
CA THR A 78 11.11 -2.37 1.12
C THR A 78 11.42 -3.87 1.12
N TYR A 79 10.38 -4.66 1.34
CA TYR A 79 10.45 -6.11 1.52
C TYR A 79 9.21 -6.74 0.92
N ASP A 80 9.39 -7.92 0.33
CA ASP A 80 8.33 -8.73 -0.25
C ASP A 80 7.46 -7.97 -1.28
N GLY A 81 6.52 -8.69 -1.87
CA GLY A 81 5.58 -8.14 -2.85
C GLY A 81 5.75 -8.70 -4.25
N GLU A 82 5.06 -8.07 -5.19
CA GLU A 82 4.97 -8.51 -6.58
C GLU A 82 5.23 -7.32 -7.50
N ASN A 83 6.07 -7.54 -8.52
CA ASN A 83 6.30 -6.57 -9.58
C ASN A 83 5.55 -7.00 -10.83
N TYR A 84 5.06 -6.01 -11.58
CA TYR A 84 4.48 -6.16 -12.91
C TYR A 84 3.24 -7.06 -12.97
N PHE A 85 2.10 -6.50 -12.56
CA PHE A 85 0.79 -7.12 -12.76
C PHE A 85 -0.22 -6.15 -13.37
N GLU A 86 -1.28 -6.70 -13.94
CA GLU A 86 -2.43 -5.95 -14.45
C GLU A 86 -3.46 -5.74 -13.33
N PRO A 87 -4.07 -4.55 -13.22
CA PRO A 87 -5.08 -4.27 -12.20
C PRO A 87 -6.35 -5.07 -12.51
N SER A 88 -6.89 -5.75 -11.50
CA SER A 88 -8.16 -6.47 -11.60
C SER A 88 -8.80 -6.65 -10.23
N ASN A 89 -10.11 -6.94 -10.20
CA ASN A 89 -10.80 -7.25 -8.95
C ASN A 89 -10.23 -8.47 -8.22
N ALA A 90 -9.68 -9.44 -8.95
CA ALA A 90 -9.03 -10.61 -8.35
C ALA A 90 -7.71 -10.18 -7.69
N LYS A 91 -6.92 -9.35 -8.37
CA LYS A 91 -5.66 -8.83 -7.86
C LYS A 91 -5.87 -7.90 -6.66
N ALA A 92 -6.91 -7.07 -6.66
CA ALA A 92 -7.27 -6.24 -5.50
C ALA A 92 -7.52 -7.09 -4.23
N LYS A 93 -8.20 -8.24 -4.38
CA LYS A 93 -8.41 -9.20 -3.30
C LYS A 93 -7.12 -9.88 -2.85
N GLU A 94 -6.25 -10.24 -3.80
CA GLU A 94 -4.94 -10.81 -3.49
C GLU A 94 -4.08 -9.84 -2.67
N LEU A 95 -4.02 -8.56 -3.06
CA LEU A 95 -3.31 -7.53 -2.30
C LEU A 95 -3.93 -7.32 -0.92
N ALA A 96 -5.26 -7.32 -0.81
CA ALA A 96 -5.92 -7.21 0.49
C ALA A 96 -5.61 -8.39 1.42
N LEU A 97 -5.52 -9.61 0.88
CA LEU A 97 -5.10 -10.80 1.62
C LEU A 97 -3.63 -10.71 2.03
N ALA A 98 -2.73 -10.31 1.11
CA ALA A 98 -1.32 -10.11 1.42
C ALA A 98 -1.14 -9.06 2.53
N PHE A 99 -1.90 -7.95 2.47
CA PHE A 99 -1.91 -6.93 3.51
C PHE A 99 -2.30 -7.52 4.87
N LYS A 100 -3.44 -8.25 4.91
CA LYS A 100 -3.90 -8.90 6.12
C LYS A 100 -2.86 -9.89 6.66
N GLU A 101 -2.32 -10.76 5.82
CA GLU A 101 -1.32 -11.75 6.23
C GLU A 101 -0.06 -11.07 6.78
N TYR A 102 0.41 -9.99 6.15
CA TYR A 102 1.58 -9.26 6.62
C TYR A 102 1.38 -8.65 8.02
N PHE A 103 0.19 -8.10 8.29
CA PHE A 103 -0.09 -7.36 9.53
C PHE A 103 -0.79 -8.17 10.64
N GLU A 104 -1.42 -9.30 10.34
CA GLU A 104 -2.10 -10.15 11.35
C GLU A 104 -1.10 -11.05 12.12
N PHE A 105 0.06 -11.35 11.52
CA PHE A 105 1.08 -12.22 12.11
C PHE A 105 2.27 -11.48 12.75
N LYS A 106 2.18 -10.15 12.92
CA LYS A 106 3.13 -9.32 13.66
C LYS A 106 2.54 -8.83 14.98
#